data_AF-A0AAN7T9U6-F1
#
_entry.id   AF-A0AAN7T9U6-F1
#
_cell.length_a   1.000
_cell.length_b   1.000
_cell.length_c   1.000
_cell.angle_alpha   90.00
_cell.angle_beta   90.00
_cell.angle_gamma   90.00
#
_symmetry.space_group_name_H-M   'P 1'
#
loop_
_entity.id
_entity.type
_entity.pdbx_description
1 polymer ?
#
loop_
_entity_poly.entity_id
_entity_poly.type
_entity_poly.pdbx_seq_one_letter_code
_entity_poly.pdbx_strand_id
1 'polypeptide(L)'
;MDLHYHFHGLNIISQILWVITFTTLFFFVCIYLVRIALYPRHVFNLFSTDSQETACLSSISIAFTTIYVMIALNLLSWSLSWGMVAYVMFWMNVVLTALTTIGIPYVLTYVDGSGIDGVAPSVFLPLISSLTLAVGGGVVCRYGELGANLQVPVIILSYIFLGMALPTSIAFDGVFMARLFDGAYPPQQKVYQIMILCGPPGQASFAFQILGNVVQRGAFASYNTSSFIGPSGASTIATASEFLGLLYWGFGTFWWAFACLAILHYTITAPKTLFKWDQTLASWSLVFPWGVYTNAAVQLGVVLNSRAFRVWSTVLALVLAILWLGNAFASCLGVASGKILGLDKGWGGKYYISGAEQEKEEQNQGDGSQEREDKEKKDEEER
;
A
#
# COMPACT_ATOMS: atom_id res chain seq x y z
N MET A 1 3.94 -16.09 -12.31
CA MET A 1 3.47 -17.06 -13.31
C MET A 1 2.69 -16.42 -14.45
N ASP A 2 2.26 -15.14 -14.36
CA ASP A 2 1.43 -14.51 -15.40
C ASP A 2 2.17 -13.48 -16.30
N LEU A 3 3.43 -13.16 -16.02
CA LEU A 3 4.23 -12.23 -16.83
C LEU A 3 4.71 -12.88 -18.13
N HIS A 4 4.01 -12.71 -19.24
CA HIS A 4 4.26 -13.40 -20.53
C HIS A 4 5.73 -13.78 -20.85
N TYR A 5 6.69 -12.89 -20.59
CA TYR A 5 8.12 -13.19 -20.67
C TYR A 5 8.67 -13.65 -19.30
N HIS A 6 8.81 -14.97 -19.14
CA HIS A 6 9.29 -15.59 -17.89
C HIS A 6 10.67 -16.24 -18.05
N PHE A 7 11.43 -16.32 -16.96
CA PHE A 7 12.63 -17.16 -16.86
C PHE A 7 12.57 -18.04 -15.60
N HIS A 8 13.34 -19.13 -15.60
CA HIS A 8 13.23 -20.19 -14.59
C HIS A 8 13.54 -19.72 -13.15
N GLY A 9 14.38 -18.70 -12.98
CA GLY A 9 14.75 -18.15 -11.67
C GLY A 9 13.66 -17.32 -11.00
N LEU A 10 12.57 -16.96 -11.70
CA LEU A 10 11.52 -16.11 -11.14
C LEU A 10 10.80 -16.75 -9.95
N ASN A 11 10.60 -18.07 -9.97
CA ASN A 11 10.00 -18.80 -8.85
C ASN A 11 10.88 -18.76 -7.60
N ILE A 12 12.19 -18.94 -7.77
CA ILE A 12 13.16 -18.87 -6.67
C ILE A 12 13.17 -17.46 -6.06
N ILE A 13 13.20 -16.42 -6.92
CA ILE A 13 13.13 -15.02 -6.47
C ILE A 13 11.82 -14.77 -5.69
N SER A 14 10.69 -15.27 -6.20
CA SER A 14 9.39 -15.15 -5.52
C SER A 14 9.41 -15.77 -4.12
N GLN A 15 9.99 -16.96 -3.98
CA GLN A 15 10.12 -17.64 -2.68
C GLN A 15 11.04 -16.88 -1.72
N ILE A 16 12.17 -16.36 -2.20
CA ILE A 16 13.09 -15.54 -1.38
C ILE A 16 12.37 -14.28 -0.87
N LEU A 17 11.72 -13.54 -1.76
CA LEU A 17 10.97 -12.33 -1.38
C LEU A 17 9.82 -12.64 -0.42
N TRP A 18 9.17 -13.80 -0.57
CA TRP A 18 8.15 -14.26 0.34
C TRP A 18 8.69 -14.53 1.76
N VAL A 19 9.83 -15.21 1.88
CA VAL A 19 10.49 -15.44 3.19
C VAL A 19 10.91 -14.12 3.83
N ILE A 20 11.46 -13.18 3.05
CA ILE A 20 11.79 -11.83 3.52
C ILE A 20 10.54 -11.12 4.05
N THR A 21 9.44 -11.17 3.29
CA THR A 21 8.16 -10.54 3.69
C THR A 21 7.62 -11.14 4.98
N PHE A 22 7.58 -12.46 5.09
CA PHE A 22 7.13 -13.17 6.28
C PHE A 22 7.97 -12.80 7.50
N THR A 23 9.30 -12.87 7.37
CA THR A 23 10.25 -12.58 8.46
C THR A 23 10.13 -11.13 8.92
N THR A 24 10.01 -10.20 7.97
CA THR A 24 9.90 -8.76 8.24
C THR A 24 8.59 -8.44 8.95
N LEU A 25 7.47 -8.99 8.48
CA LEU A 25 6.17 -8.80 9.12
C LEU A 25 6.17 -9.38 10.54
N PHE A 26 6.66 -10.62 10.70
CA PHE A 26 6.71 -11.26 12.01
C PHE A 26 7.54 -10.44 13.00
N PHE A 27 8.72 -9.98 12.58
CA PHE A 27 9.60 -9.16 13.40
C PHE A 27 8.94 -7.83 13.83
N PHE A 28 8.35 -7.09 12.89
CA PHE A 28 7.71 -5.81 13.21
C PHE A 28 6.43 -5.96 14.03
N VAL A 29 5.63 -7.00 13.80
CA VAL A 29 4.47 -7.29 14.65
C VAL A 29 4.93 -7.62 16.07
N CYS A 30 5.99 -8.43 16.25
CA CYS A 30 6.53 -8.71 17.58
C CYS A 30 7.00 -7.43 18.29
N ILE A 31 7.74 -6.55 17.60
CA ILE A 31 8.15 -5.26 18.17
C ILE A 31 6.94 -4.41 18.55
N TYR A 32 5.93 -4.33 17.69
CA TYR A 32 4.74 -3.52 17.95
C TYR A 32 3.92 -4.08 19.13
N LEU A 33 3.82 -5.41 19.26
CA LEU A 33 3.21 -6.06 20.41
C LEU A 33 3.98 -5.78 21.71
N VAL A 34 5.32 -5.80 21.67
CA VAL A 34 6.15 -5.39 22.80
C VAL A 34 5.91 -3.92 23.15
N ARG A 35 5.78 -3.03 22.16
CA ARG A 35 5.44 -1.61 22.38
C ARG A 35 4.07 -1.46 23.06
N ILE A 36 3.06 -2.21 22.63
CA ILE A 36 1.72 -2.23 23.26
C ILE A 36 1.81 -2.74 24.71
N ALA A 37 2.57 -3.80 24.96
CA ALA A 37 2.69 -4.40 26.29
C ALA A 37 3.42 -3.48 27.28
N LEU A 38 4.48 -2.79 26.84
CA LEU A 38 5.27 -1.90 27.68
C LEU A 38 4.65 -0.50 27.86
N TYR A 39 4.00 0.03 26.81
CA TYR A 39 3.50 1.41 26.78
C TYR A 39 2.03 1.53 26.32
N PRO A 40 1.08 0.80 26.94
CA PRO A 40 -0.29 0.72 26.43
C PRO A 40 -0.97 2.09 26.36
N ARG A 41 -0.88 2.91 27.43
CA ARG A 41 -1.50 4.25 27.47
C ARG A 41 -0.98 5.16 26.37
N HIS A 42 0.31 5.08 26.05
CA HIS A 42 0.92 5.89 25.00
C HIS A 42 0.39 5.48 23.63
N VAL A 43 0.37 4.18 23.32
CA VAL A 43 -0.14 3.66 22.04
C VAL A 43 -1.63 4.00 21.86
N PHE A 44 -2.45 3.84 22.89
CA PHE A 44 -3.88 4.19 22.80
C PHE A 44 -4.11 5.68 22.57
N ASN A 45 -3.29 6.56 23.18
CA ASN A 45 -3.37 7.99 22.90
C ASN A 45 -3.00 8.28 21.44
N LEU A 46 -1.96 7.64 20.90
CA LEU A 46 -1.54 7.85 19.51
C LEU A 46 -2.60 7.44 18.50
N PHE A 47 -3.44 6.44 18.79
CA PHE A 47 -4.56 6.11 17.91
C PHE A 47 -5.56 7.26 17.71
N SER A 48 -5.62 8.20 18.66
CA SER A 48 -6.54 9.33 18.59
C SER A 48 -5.87 10.62 18.10
N THR A 49 -4.54 10.70 18.11
CA THR A 49 -3.79 11.95 17.85
C THR A 49 -2.85 11.87 16.65
N ASP A 50 -2.51 10.67 16.18
CA ASP A 50 -1.65 10.47 15.01
C ASP A 50 -2.39 9.65 13.94
N SER A 51 -3.00 10.38 13.02
CA SER A 51 -3.70 9.85 11.85
C SER A 51 -2.81 8.97 10.96
N GLN A 52 -1.50 9.27 10.88
CA GLN A 52 -0.57 8.51 10.06
C GLN A 52 -0.22 7.17 10.71
N GLU A 53 0.11 7.15 12.00
CA GLU A 53 0.36 5.89 12.73
C GLU A 53 -0.88 4.99 12.69
N THR A 54 -2.05 5.56 12.94
CA THR A 54 -3.33 4.83 12.94
C THR A 54 -3.62 4.20 11.58
N ALA A 55 -3.46 4.95 10.49
CA ALA A 55 -3.64 4.42 9.14
C ALA A 55 -2.64 3.30 8.80
N CYS A 56 -1.40 3.42 9.28
CA CYS A 56 -0.33 2.44 9.07
C CYS A 56 -0.61 1.07 9.68
N LEU A 57 -1.48 0.94 10.69
CA LEU A 57 -1.92 -0.36 11.22
C LEU A 57 -2.51 -1.27 10.13
N SER A 58 -3.14 -0.68 9.11
CA SER A 58 -3.69 -1.41 7.96
C SER A 58 -2.62 -2.19 7.20
N SER A 59 -1.34 -1.78 7.29
CA SER A 59 -0.21 -2.44 6.66
C SER A 59 -0.03 -3.88 7.14
N ILE A 60 -0.45 -4.19 8.38
CA ILE A 60 -0.41 -5.56 8.92
C ILE A 60 -1.31 -6.46 8.06
N SER A 61 -2.54 -6.03 7.79
CA SER A 61 -3.49 -6.79 6.95
C SER A 61 -3.04 -6.88 5.48
N ILE A 62 -2.49 -5.79 4.93
CA ILE A 62 -1.95 -5.76 3.57
C ILE A 62 -0.82 -6.78 3.44
N ALA A 63 0.17 -6.75 4.33
CA ALA A 63 1.30 -7.67 4.32
C ALA A 63 0.87 -9.12 4.60
N PHE A 64 -0.08 -9.33 5.52
CA PHE A 64 -0.65 -10.65 5.80
C PHE A 64 -1.33 -11.25 4.57
N THR A 65 -1.98 -10.41 3.75
CA THR A 65 -2.53 -10.82 2.45
C THR A 65 -1.47 -11.38 1.53
N THR A 66 -0.36 -10.66 1.37
CA THR A 66 0.76 -11.09 0.52
C THR A 66 1.30 -12.45 0.95
N ILE A 67 1.34 -12.74 2.26
CA ILE A 67 1.83 -14.03 2.77
C ILE A 67 0.95 -15.18 2.28
N TYR A 68 -0.36 -15.14 2.51
CA TYR A 68 -1.22 -16.27 2.13
C TYR A 68 -1.46 -16.35 0.61
N VAL A 69 -1.41 -15.21 -0.10
CA VAL A 69 -1.40 -15.19 -1.57
C VAL A 69 -0.19 -15.94 -2.12
N MET A 70 0.98 -15.73 -1.55
CA MET A 70 2.20 -16.43 -2.00
C MET A 70 2.20 -17.92 -1.65
N ILE A 71 1.53 -18.32 -0.55
CA ILE A 71 1.26 -19.75 -0.26
C ILE A 71 0.45 -20.35 -1.42
N ALA A 72 -0.64 -19.68 -1.82
CA ALA A 72 -1.50 -20.12 -2.91
C ALA A 72 -0.82 -20.09 -4.30
N LEU A 73 0.28 -19.35 -4.47
CA LEU A 73 1.00 -19.27 -5.76
C LEU A 73 2.21 -20.21 -5.83
N ASN A 74 2.92 -20.43 -4.73
CA ASN A 74 4.23 -21.10 -4.74
C ASN A 74 4.21 -22.50 -4.09
N LEU A 75 3.35 -22.75 -3.09
CA LEU A 75 3.47 -23.94 -2.25
C LEU A 75 2.55 -25.11 -2.64
N LEU A 76 1.60 -24.91 -3.55
CA LEU A 76 0.74 -26.02 -4.00
C LEU A 76 1.50 -27.15 -4.70
N SER A 77 2.66 -26.85 -5.29
CA SER A 77 3.55 -27.87 -5.85
C SER A 77 4.07 -28.86 -4.80
N TRP A 78 4.07 -28.47 -3.52
CA TRP A 78 4.53 -29.31 -2.41
C TRP A 78 3.39 -30.13 -1.79
N SER A 79 2.19 -29.56 -1.70
CA SER A 79 0.98 -30.25 -1.24
C SER A 79 -0.28 -29.44 -1.57
N LEU A 80 -1.36 -30.12 -1.96
CA LEU A 80 -2.68 -29.52 -2.12
C LEU A 80 -3.23 -28.92 -0.81
N SER A 81 -2.76 -29.39 0.35
CA SER A 81 -3.19 -28.90 1.66
C SER A 81 -2.88 -27.42 1.88
N TRP A 82 -1.87 -26.87 1.19
CA TRP A 82 -1.51 -25.45 1.26
C TRP A 82 -2.62 -24.53 0.75
N GLY A 83 -3.49 -25.01 -0.16
CA GLY A 83 -4.69 -24.28 -0.57
C GLY A 83 -5.64 -24.00 0.60
N MET A 84 -5.86 -25.01 1.46
CA MET A 84 -6.67 -24.86 2.68
C MET A 84 -6.01 -23.95 3.72
N VAL A 85 -4.68 -23.98 3.84
CA VAL A 85 -3.95 -23.04 4.71
C VAL A 85 -4.19 -21.60 4.27
N ALA A 86 -4.04 -21.32 2.97
CA ALA A 86 -4.28 -19.99 2.42
C ALA A 86 -5.74 -19.54 2.61
N TYR A 87 -6.70 -20.47 2.48
CA TYR A 87 -8.11 -20.23 2.76
C TYR A 87 -8.38 -19.84 4.22
N VAL A 88 -7.80 -20.55 5.19
CA VAL A 88 -7.97 -20.22 6.62
C VAL A 88 -7.35 -18.86 6.93
N MET A 89 -6.15 -18.57 6.40
CA MET A 89 -5.49 -17.28 6.58
C MET A 89 -6.27 -16.13 5.96
N PHE A 90 -6.94 -16.35 4.82
CA PHE A 90 -7.87 -15.37 4.24
C PHE A 90 -8.96 -14.98 5.24
N TRP A 91 -9.64 -15.96 5.87
CA TRP A 91 -10.70 -15.68 6.84
C TRP A 91 -10.20 -15.02 8.12
N MET A 92 -8.99 -15.34 8.57
CA MET A 92 -8.36 -14.60 9.68
C MET A 92 -8.14 -13.13 9.28
N ASN A 93 -7.70 -12.88 8.05
CA ASN A 93 -7.47 -11.53 7.56
C ASN A 93 -8.75 -10.73 7.38
N VAL A 94 -9.86 -11.37 6.98
CA VAL A 94 -11.18 -10.71 6.86
C VAL A 94 -11.52 -9.89 8.11
N VAL A 95 -11.31 -10.47 9.29
CA VAL A 95 -11.60 -9.79 10.57
C VAL A 95 -10.69 -8.58 10.74
N LEU A 96 -9.39 -8.75 10.52
CA LEU A 96 -8.42 -7.66 10.64
C LEU A 96 -8.72 -6.52 9.65
N THR A 97 -9.02 -6.87 8.40
CA THR A 97 -9.36 -5.91 7.34
C THR A 97 -10.68 -5.19 7.65
N ALA A 98 -11.70 -5.88 8.16
CA ALA A 98 -12.96 -5.23 8.54
C ALA A 98 -12.73 -4.20 9.65
N LEU A 99 -11.91 -4.55 10.65
CA LEU A 99 -11.55 -3.64 11.74
C LEU A 99 -10.79 -2.41 11.23
N THR A 100 -9.85 -2.57 10.30
CA THR A 100 -9.08 -1.44 9.78
C THR A 100 -9.92 -0.59 8.82
N THR A 101 -10.59 -1.20 7.85
CA THR A 101 -11.38 -0.49 6.82
C THR A 101 -12.57 0.28 7.37
N ILE A 102 -13.19 -0.18 8.47
CA ILE A 102 -14.30 0.54 9.11
C ILE A 102 -13.79 1.39 10.28
N GLY A 103 -12.98 0.80 11.16
CA GLY A 103 -12.56 1.44 12.40
C GLY A 103 -11.62 2.63 12.19
N ILE A 104 -10.66 2.53 11.27
CA ILE A 104 -9.70 3.62 11.06
C ILE A 104 -10.39 4.85 10.46
N PRO A 105 -11.17 4.78 9.36
CA PRO A 105 -11.90 5.95 8.87
C PRO A 105 -12.83 6.58 9.91
N TYR A 106 -13.45 5.77 10.79
CA TYR A 106 -14.22 6.30 11.92
C TYR A 106 -13.35 7.10 12.89
N VAL A 107 -12.19 6.58 13.28
CA VAL A 107 -11.24 7.28 14.16
C VAL A 107 -10.73 8.57 13.51
N LEU A 108 -10.32 8.51 12.25
CA LEU A 108 -9.81 9.69 11.52
C LEU A 108 -10.85 10.80 11.41
N THR A 109 -12.12 10.45 11.19
CA THR A 109 -13.19 11.44 10.97
C THR A 109 -13.82 11.95 12.26
N TYR A 110 -14.02 11.07 13.25
CA TYR A 110 -14.77 11.40 14.47
C TYR A 110 -13.88 11.72 15.67
N VAL A 111 -12.69 11.14 15.75
CA VAL A 111 -11.81 11.25 16.94
C VAL A 111 -10.69 12.26 16.72
N ASP A 112 -9.94 12.16 15.62
CA ASP A 112 -8.82 13.07 15.34
C ASP A 112 -9.31 14.45 14.90
N GLY A 113 -10.25 14.51 13.95
CA GLY A 113 -10.87 15.77 13.53
C GLY A 113 -9.94 16.73 12.80
N SER A 114 -8.87 16.23 12.17
CA SER A 114 -7.83 17.00 11.47
C SER A 114 -8.30 17.77 10.21
N GLY A 115 -9.59 17.67 9.87
CA GLY A 115 -10.20 18.40 8.76
C GLY A 115 -9.66 17.99 7.39
N ILE A 116 -9.98 18.78 6.37
CA ILE A 116 -9.58 18.51 4.99
C ILE A 116 -8.05 18.63 4.82
N ASP A 117 -7.43 19.59 5.52
CA ASP A 117 -5.98 19.80 5.48
C ASP A 117 -5.17 18.64 6.08
N GLY A 118 -5.80 17.83 6.94
CA GLY A 118 -5.23 16.62 7.50
C GLY A 118 -5.19 15.42 6.56
N VAL A 119 -5.86 15.47 5.39
CA VAL A 119 -6.03 14.30 4.51
C VAL A 119 -4.74 14.00 3.75
N ALA A 120 -3.83 13.26 4.40
CA ALA A 120 -2.60 12.77 3.80
C ALA A 120 -2.83 11.49 2.96
N PRO A 121 -1.97 11.17 1.98
CA PRO A 121 -2.09 9.94 1.21
C PRO A 121 -2.11 8.66 2.05
N SER A 122 -1.55 8.66 3.27
CA SER A 122 -1.61 7.53 4.20
C SER A 122 -3.04 7.13 4.60
N VAL A 123 -4.00 8.05 4.55
CA VAL A 123 -5.42 7.80 4.88
C VAL A 123 -6.07 6.76 3.94
N PHE A 124 -5.45 6.47 2.78
CA PHE A 124 -5.91 5.42 1.87
C PHE A 124 -5.52 4.00 2.31
N LEU A 125 -4.58 3.82 3.24
CA LEU A 125 -4.10 2.49 3.65
C LEU A 125 -5.22 1.54 4.16
N PRO A 126 -6.22 1.98 4.94
CA PRO A 126 -7.35 1.12 5.34
C PRO A 126 -8.21 0.66 4.16
N LEU A 127 -8.37 1.52 3.14
CA LEU A 127 -9.10 1.19 1.91
C LEU A 127 -8.30 0.23 1.05
N ILE A 128 -6.99 0.48 0.95
CA ILE A 128 -6.04 -0.42 0.28
C ILE A 128 -6.10 -1.80 0.92
N SER A 129 -6.12 -1.92 2.25
CA SER A 129 -6.26 -3.21 2.96
C SER A 129 -7.48 -4.01 2.50
N SER A 130 -8.64 -3.36 2.36
CA SER A 130 -9.85 -3.98 1.80
C SER A 130 -9.68 -4.47 0.36
N LEU A 131 -9.11 -3.63 -0.50
CA LEU A 131 -8.87 -3.97 -1.91
C LEU A 131 -7.83 -5.08 -2.06
N THR A 132 -6.83 -5.11 -1.16
CA THR A 132 -5.83 -6.16 -1.09
C THR A 132 -6.45 -7.48 -0.63
N LEU A 133 -7.30 -7.47 0.39
CA LEU A 133 -8.08 -8.65 0.79
C LEU A 133 -8.90 -9.21 -0.38
N ALA A 134 -9.58 -8.33 -1.14
CA ALA A 134 -10.39 -8.74 -2.28
C ALA A 134 -9.58 -9.47 -3.36
N VAL A 135 -8.40 -8.93 -3.71
CA VAL A 135 -7.42 -9.62 -4.57
C VAL A 135 -6.98 -10.94 -3.97
N GLY A 136 -6.67 -10.96 -2.68
CA GLY A 136 -6.27 -12.17 -1.97
C GLY A 136 -7.30 -13.27 -2.08
N GLY A 137 -8.59 -12.94 -1.90
CA GLY A 137 -9.69 -13.89 -2.09
C GLY A 137 -9.77 -14.42 -3.53
N GLY A 138 -9.60 -13.55 -4.53
CA GLY A 138 -9.55 -13.96 -5.93
C GLY A 138 -8.37 -14.89 -6.24
N VAL A 139 -7.17 -14.59 -5.75
CA VAL A 139 -5.98 -15.44 -5.93
C VAL A 139 -6.15 -16.79 -5.23
N VAL A 140 -6.63 -16.80 -3.99
CA VAL A 140 -6.87 -18.04 -3.23
C VAL A 140 -7.90 -18.92 -3.95
N CYS A 141 -8.99 -18.35 -4.47
CA CYS A 141 -9.95 -19.13 -5.26
C CYS A 141 -9.38 -19.55 -6.62
N ARG A 142 -8.52 -18.74 -7.26
CA ARG A 142 -7.97 -19.04 -8.58
C ARG A 142 -6.95 -20.17 -8.57
N TYR A 143 -6.09 -20.19 -7.54
CA TYR A 143 -4.90 -21.04 -7.51
C TYR A 143 -4.89 -22.01 -6.32
N GLY A 144 -5.73 -21.83 -5.30
CA GLY A 144 -5.77 -22.67 -4.10
C GLY A 144 -6.46 -24.03 -4.25
N GLU A 145 -6.85 -24.45 -5.46
CA GLU A 145 -7.52 -25.74 -5.75
C GLU A 145 -8.72 -26.04 -4.81
N LEU A 146 -9.51 -25.00 -4.51
CA LEU A 146 -10.66 -25.09 -3.61
C LEU A 146 -11.93 -25.52 -4.37
N GLY A 147 -12.82 -26.25 -3.71
CA GLY A 147 -14.15 -26.54 -4.25
C GLY A 147 -15.07 -25.31 -4.27
N ALA A 148 -16.10 -25.32 -5.13
CA ALA A 148 -17.03 -24.20 -5.31
C ALA A 148 -17.70 -23.74 -4.00
N ASN A 149 -18.01 -24.67 -3.09
CA ASN A 149 -18.59 -24.37 -1.78
C ASN A 149 -17.70 -23.47 -0.91
N LEU A 150 -16.38 -23.55 -1.06
CA LEU A 150 -15.43 -22.70 -0.34
C LEU A 150 -15.13 -21.41 -1.12
N GLN A 151 -15.13 -21.48 -2.46
CA GLN A 151 -14.82 -20.33 -3.30
C GLN A 151 -15.93 -19.26 -3.29
N VAL A 152 -17.19 -19.67 -3.38
CA VAL A 152 -18.32 -18.73 -3.53
C VAL A 152 -18.40 -17.72 -2.38
N PRO A 153 -18.34 -18.13 -1.08
CA PRO A 153 -18.33 -17.17 0.03
C PRO A 153 -17.16 -16.18 -0.03
N VAL A 154 -15.97 -16.66 -0.40
CA VAL A 154 -14.76 -15.82 -0.55
C VAL A 154 -14.97 -14.78 -1.66
N ILE A 155 -15.51 -15.19 -2.82
CA ILE A 155 -15.78 -14.29 -3.96
C ILE A 155 -16.79 -13.21 -3.57
N ILE A 156 -17.93 -13.60 -2.97
CA ILE A 156 -18.98 -12.66 -2.55
C ILE A 156 -18.42 -11.65 -1.55
N LEU A 157 -17.67 -12.12 -0.55
CA LEU A 157 -17.06 -11.25 0.44
C LEU A 157 -16.04 -10.29 -0.18
N SER A 158 -15.20 -10.77 -1.11
CA SER A 158 -14.27 -9.90 -1.84
C SER A 158 -14.97 -8.77 -2.60
N TYR A 159 -16.13 -9.03 -3.24
CA TYR A 159 -16.93 -7.98 -3.87
C TYR A 159 -17.53 -6.99 -2.86
N ILE A 160 -17.92 -7.45 -1.67
CA ILE A 160 -18.40 -6.56 -0.59
C ILE A 160 -17.29 -5.62 -0.12
N PHE A 161 -16.07 -6.14 0.10
CA PHE A 161 -14.91 -5.32 0.47
C PHE A 161 -14.53 -4.32 -0.63
N LEU A 162 -14.60 -4.72 -1.91
CA LEU A 162 -14.50 -3.78 -3.03
C LEU A 162 -15.54 -2.66 -2.94
N GLY A 163 -16.80 -3.00 -2.66
CA GLY A 163 -17.89 -2.05 -2.51
C GLY A 163 -17.74 -1.09 -1.34
N MET A 164 -17.08 -1.50 -0.25
CA MET A 164 -16.77 -0.62 0.89
C MET A 164 -15.63 0.35 0.57
N ALA A 165 -14.60 -0.12 -0.12
CA ALA A 165 -13.37 0.66 -0.31
C ALA A 165 -13.41 1.60 -1.51
N LEU A 166 -14.00 1.19 -2.63
CA LEU A 166 -13.95 1.95 -3.88
C LEU A 166 -14.67 3.30 -3.82
N PRO A 167 -15.95 3.38 -3.40
CA PRO A 167 -16.64 4.67 -3.31
C PRO A 167 -15.94 5.63 -2.33
N THR A 168 -15.47 5.09 -1.21
CA THR A 168 -14.73 5.84 -0.19
C THR A 168 -13.40 6.37 -0.73
N SER A 169 -12.69 5.57 -1.54
CA SER A 169 -11.46 6.01 -2.21
C SER A 169 -11.71 7.17 -3.15
N ILE A 170 -12.76 7.08 -3.97
CA ILE A 170 -13.13 8.15 -4.92
C ILE A 170 -13.47 9.45 -4.18
N ALA A 171 -14.14 9.37 -3.03
CA ALA A 171 -14.42 10.53 -2.19
C ALA A 171 -13.12 11.18 -1.68
N PHE A 172 -12.17 10.38 -1.18
CA PHE A 172 -10.87 10.89 -0.72
C PHE A 172 -10.01 11.42 -1.86
N ASP A 173 -10.06 10.81 -3.05
CA ASP A 173 -9.40 11.31 -4.25
C ASP A 173 -9.92 12.72 -4.61
N GLY A 174 -11.24 12.93 -4.50
CA GLY A 174 -11.87 14.24 -4.71
C GLY A 174 -11.42 15.28 -3.68
N VAL A 175 -11.34 14.91 -2.40
CA VAL A 175 -10.84 15.79 -1.34
C VAL A 175 -9.37 16.15 -1.58
N PHE A 176 -8.52 15.16 -1.90
CA PHE A 176 -7.12 15.43 -2.21
C PHE A 176 -6.96 16.31 -3.45
N MET A 177 -7.77 16.09 -4.48
CA MET A 177 -7.77 16.94 -5.67
C MET A 177 -8.14 18.40 -5.33
N ALA A 178 -9.13 18.62 -4.48
CA ALA A 178 -9.48 19.97 -4.01
C ALA A 178 -8.29 20.64 -3.30
N ARG A 179 -7.59 19.91 -2.43
CA ARG A 179 -6.36 20.41 -1.77
C ARG A 179 -5.28 20.84 -2.76
N LEU A 180 -5.09 20.07 -3.84
CA LEU A 180 -4.11 20.42 -4.88
C LEU A 180 -4.51 21.71 -5.61
N PHE A 181 -5.80 21.92 -5.86
CA PHE A 181 -6.31 23.18 -6.44
C PHE A 181 -6.10 24.38 -5.51
N ASP A 182 -6.19 24.16 -4.18
CA ASP A 182 -5.92 25.19 -3.16
C ASP A 182 -4.41 25.42 -2.92
N GLY A 183 -3.53 24.78 -3.71
CA GLY A 183 -2.09 24.95 -3.62
C GLY A 183 -1.43 24.18 -2.47
N ALA A 184 -2.17 23.33 -1.75
CA ALA A 184 -1.68 22.52 -0.65
C ALA A 184 -0.97 21.24 -1.15
N TYR A 185 0.13 21.41 -1.89
CA TYR A 185 0.96 20.32 -2.37
C TYR A 185 1.74 19.65 -1.23
N PRO A 186 1.97 18.32 -1.29
CA PRO A 186 2.84 17.65 -0.32
C PRO A 186 4.23 18.31 -0.29
N PRO A 187 4.86 18.42 0.89
CA PRO A 187 6.25 18.85 1.00
C PRO A 187 7.18 18.04 0.09
N GLN A 188 8.27 18.65 -0.35
CA GLN A 188 9.19 18.07 -1.33
C GLN A 188 9.66 16.64 -0.97
N GLN A 189 9.93 16.37 0.32
CA GLN A 189 10.37 15.07 0.81
C GLN A 189 9.29 13.97 0.71
N LYS A 190 8.02 14.37 0.56
CA LYS A 190 6.85 13.49 0.51
C LYS A 190 6.22 13.41 -0.89
N VAL A 191 6.85 13.97 -1.93
CA VAL A 191 6.32 13.95 -3.31
C VAL A 191 6.02 12.53 -3.81
N TYR A 192 6.81 11.55 -3.39
CA TYR A 192 6.61 10.13 -3.71
C TYR A 192 5.28 9.56 -3.19
N GLN A 193 4.69 10.18 -2.17
CA GLN A 193 3.43 9.71 -1.58
C GLN A 193 2.22 9.99 -2.48
N ILE A 194 2.33 10.90 -3.46
CA ILE A 194 1.29 11.13 -4.47
C ILE A 194 0.99 9.83 -5.25
N MET A 195 2.00 8.98 -5.42
CA MET A 195 1.84 7.67 -6.07
C MET A 195 0.86 6.76 -5.32
N ILE A 196 0.61 6.97 -4.02
CA ILE A 196 -0.35 6.17 -3.23
C ILE A 196 -1.76 6.27 -3.82
N LEU A 197 -2.13 7.38 -4.46
CA LEU A 197 -3.44 7.57 -5.07
C LEU A 197 -3.67 6.67 -6.30
N CYS A 198 -2.61 6.17 -6.93
CA CYS A 198 -2.69 5.12 -7.94
C CYS A 198 -3.04 3.74 -7.33
N GLY A 199 -2.75 3.56 -6.04
CA GLY A 199 -2.87 2.29 -5.33
C GLY A 199 -4.28 1.72 -5.35
N PRO A 200 -5.30 2.45 -4.83
CA PRO A 200 -6.68 1.96 -4.82
C PRO A 200 -7.23 1.58 -6.20
N PRO A 201 -7.20 2.44 -7.24
CA PRO A 201 -7.74 2.06 -8.55
C PRO A 201 -6.93 0.93 -9.22
N GLY A 202 -5.60 0.90 -9.04
CA GLY A 202 -4.77 -0.20 -9.54
C GLY A 202 -5.09 -1.54 -8.85
N GLN A 203 -5.24 -1.54 -7.53
CA GLN A 203 -5.60 -2.72 -6.75
C GLN A 203 -7.02 -3.20 -7.08
N ALA A 204 -7.98 -2.28 -7.19
CA ALA A 204 -9.35 -2.59 -7.58
C ALA A 204 -9.44 -3.17 -8.99
N SER A 205 -8.67 -2.62 -9.94
CA SER A 205 -8.56 -3.16 -11.28
C SER A 205 -8.14 -4.62 -11.27
N PHE A 206 -7.08 -4.95 -10.52
CA PHE A 206 -6.64 -6.33 -10.40
C PHE A 206 -7.68 -7.21 -9.71
N ALA A 207 -8.33 -6.73 -8.63
CA ALA A 207 -9.36 -7.44 -7.89
C ALA A 207 -10.54 -7.84 -8.78
N PHE A 208 -11.08 -6.90 -9.55
CA PHE A 208 -12.19 -7.17 -10.45
C PHE A 208 -11.82 -8.21 -11.51
N GLN A 209 -10.63 -8.10 -12.10
CA GLN A 209 -10.19 -9.05 -13.12
C GLN A 209 -9.99 -10.46 -12.56
N ILE A 210 -9.34 -10.61 -11.40
CA ILE A 210 -9.10 -11.94 -10.83
C ILE A 210 -10.40 -12.59 -10.33
N LEU A 211 -11.32 -11.82 -9.73
CA LEU A 211 -12.63 -12.32 -9.29
C LEU A 211 -13.49 -12.71 -10.49
N GLY A 212 -13.53 -11.87 -11.52
CA GLY A 212 -14.23 -12.16 -12.78
C GLY A 212 -13.72 -13.46 -13.41
N ASN A 213 -12.40 -13.66 -13.43
CA ASN A 213 -11.79 -14.88 -13.94
C ASN A 213 -12.19 -16.13 -13.14
N VAL A 214 -12.22 -16.06 -11.81
CA VAL A 214 -12.67 -17.18 -10.97
C VAL A 214 -14.13 -17.51 -11.21
N VAL A 215 -15.00 -16.50 -11.33
CA VAL A 215 -16.41 -16.68 -11.65
C VAL A 215 -16.57 -17.35 -13.02
N GLN A 216 -15.84 -16.87 -14.03
CA GLN A 216 -15.86 -17.41 -15.40
C GLN A 216 -15.39 -18.87 -15.48
N ARG A 217 -14.42 -19.28 -14.64
CA ARG A 217 -13.93 -20.66 -14.55
C ARG A 217 -14.95 -21.65 -13.97
N GLY A 218 -16.10 -21.17 -13.51
CA GLY A 218 -17.22 -22.02 -13.15
C GLY A 218 -17.47 -22.13 -11.65
N ALA A 219 -16.88 -21.26 -10.81
CA ALA A 219 -17.18 -21.23 -9.37
C ALA A 219 -18.69 -21.08 -9.12
N PHE A 220 -19.34 -20.13 -9.81
CA PHE A 220 -20.77 -19.87 -9.69
C PHE A 220 -21.61 -20.92 -10.43
N ALA A 221 -21.17 -21.32 -11.63
CA ALA A 221 -21.85 -22.33 -12.42
C ALA A 221 -21.90 -23.71 -11.72
N SER A 222 -20.87 -24.07 -10.96
CA SER A 222 -20.81 -25.32 -10.21
C SER A 222 -21.62 -25.27 -8.91
N TYR A 223 -21.72 -24.10 -8.28
CA TYR A 223 -22.48 -23.92 -7.04
C TYR A 223 -23.99 -23.87 -7.31
N ASN A 224 -24.40 -23.21 -8.41
CA ASN A 224 -25.76 -23.22 -8.99
C ASN A 224 -26.93 -23.18 -8.00
N THR A 225 -26.99 -22.14 -7.17
CA THR A 225 -28.04 -21.97 -6.15
C THR A 225 -29.09 -20.94 -6.52
N SER A 226 -28.81 -20.03 -7.47
CA SER A 226 -29.75 -18.99 -7.89
C SER A 226 -29.44 -18.49 -9.30
N SER A 227 -30.31 -17.64 -9.86
CA SER A 227 -30.05 -16.97 -11.14
C SER A 227 -28.79 -16.09 -11.11
N PHE A 228 -28.44 -15.57 -9.94
CA PHE A 228 -27.23 -14.79 -9.70
C PHE A 228 -25.99 -15.68 -9.51
N ILE A 229 -26.11 -16.74 -8.71
CA ILE A 229 -25.04 -17.73 -8.45
C ILE A 229 -25.33 -19.01 -9.24
N GLY A 230 -25.24 -18.89 -10.57
CA GLY A 230 -25.48 -19.96 -11.52
C GLY A 230 -24.86 -19.62 -12.88
N PRO A 231 -25.01 -20.48 -13.91
CA PRO A 231 -24.34 -20.30 -15.20
C PRO A 231 -24.64 -18.96 -15.90
N SER A 232 -25.89 -18.49 -15.82
CA SER A 232 -26.31 -17.20 -16.40
C SER A 232 -25.62 -16.03 -15.72
N GLY A 233 -25.68 -15.97 -14.38
CA GLY A 233 -25.05 -14.91 -13.60
C GLY A 233 -23.52 -14.92 -13.73
N ALA A 234 -22.91 -16.10 -13.83
CA ALA A 234 -21.46 -16.25 -13.96
C ALA A 234 -20.90 -15.50 -15.18
N SER A 235 -21.51 -15.68 -16.36
CA SER A 235 -21.05 -15.02 -17.59
C SER A 235 -21.16 -13.48 -17.48
N THR A 236 -22.30 -12.99 -16.98
CA THR A 236 -22.56 -11.55 -16.82
C THR A 236 -21.60 -10.92 -15.81
N ILE A 237 -21.45 -11.53 -14.63
CA ILE A 237 -20.60 -11.00 -13.55
C ILE A 237 -19.12 -11.04 -13.94
N ALA A 238 -18.67 -12.11 -14.61
CA ALA A 238 -17.31 -12.21 -15.10
C ALA A 238 -16.97 -11.08 -16.08
N THR A 239 -17.78 -10.92 -17.12
CA THR A 239 -17.57 -9.90 -18.15
C THR A 239 -17.65 -8.49 -17.57
N ALA A 240 -18.65 -8.23 -16.71
CA ALA A 240 -18.80 -6.94 -16.05
C ALA A 240 -17.59 -6.62 -15.15
N SER A 241 -17.07 -7.61 -14.44
CA SER A 241 -15.89 -7.42 -13.58
C SER A 241 -14.65 -7.14 -14.42
N GLU A 242 -14.40 -7.88 -15.49
CA GLU A 242 -13.26 -7.61 -16.39
C GLU A 242 -13.34 -6.19 -17.01
N PHE A 243 -14.54 -5.77 -17.43
CA PHE A 243 -14.77 -4.42 -17.94
C PHE A 243 -14.54 -3.33 -16.89
N LEU A 244 -15.07 -3.50 -15.67
CA LEU A 244 -14.78 -2.61 -14.55
C LEU A 244 -13.28 -2.58 -14.24
N GLY A 245 -12.62 -3.73 -14.31
CA GLY A 245 -11.17 -3.85 -14.18
C GLY A 245 -10.43 -2.94 -15.16
N LEU A 246 -10.82 -2.92 -16.42
CA LEU A 246 -10.24 -2.02 -17.43
C LEU A 246 -10.49 -0.53 -17.12
N LEU A 247 -11.71 -0.18 -16.72
CA LEU A 247 -12.05 1.22 -16.37
C LEU A 247 -11.23 1.72 -15.18
N TYR A 248 -11.12 0.91 -14.12
CA TYR A 248 -10.33 1.27 -12.94
C TYR A 248 -8.82 1.29 -13.23
N TRP A 249 -8.34 0.48 -14.18
CA TRP A 249 -6.95 0.61 -14.64
C TRP A 249 -6.73 1.98 -15.30
N GLY A 250 -7.65 2.40 -16.17
CA GLY A 250 -7.62 3.74 -16.79
C GLY A 250 -7.67 4.88 -15.75
N PHE A 251 -8.48 4.74 -14.70
CA PHE A 251 -8.48 5.69 -13.59
C PHE A 251 -7.15 5.69 -12.83
N GLY A 252 -6.56 4.51 -12.58
CA GLY A 252 -5.21 4.39 -12.01
C GLY A 252 -4.13 5.02 -12.88
N THR A 253 -4.24 4.93 -14.21
CA THR A 253 -3.32 5.56 -15.16
C THR A 253 -3.26 7.07 -14.99
N PHE A 254 -4.39 7.72 -14.67
CA PHE A 254 -4.42 9.15 -14.39
C PHE A 254 -3.53 9.50 -13.19
N TRP A 255 -3.75 8.85 -12.04
CA TRP A 255 -2.96 9.12 -10.83
C TRP A 255 -1.50 8.68 -10.95
N TRP A 256 -1.24 7.57 -11.65
CA TRP A 256 0.11 7.11 -11.96
C TRP A 256 0.87 8.16 -12.80
N ALA A 257 0.26 8.65 -13.89
CA ALA A 257 0.87 9.65 -14.75
C ALA A 257 1.05 10.97 -14.01
N PHE A 258 0.05 11.39 -13.23
CA PHE A 258 0.11 12.59 -12.39
C PHE A 258 1.27 12.52 -11.39
N ALA A 259 1.41 11.41 -10.67
CA ALA A 259 2.51 11.20 -9.74
C ALA A 259 3.87 11.21 -10.44
N CYS A 260 4.00 10.55 -11.60
CA CYS A 260 5.22 10.57 -12.41
C CYS A 260 5.59 12.00 -12.85
N LEU A 261 4.61 12.80 -13.29
CA LEU A 261 4.83 14.20 -13.66
C LEU A 261 5.22 15.05 -12.46
N ALA A 262 4.59 14.85 -11.30
CA ALA A 262 4.92 15.58 -10.07
C ALA A 262 6.36 15.28 -9.61
N ILE A 263 6.76 14.01 -9.65
CA ILE A 263 8.13 13.59 -9.35
C ILE A 263 9.09 14.18 -10.38
N LEU A 264 8.79 14.11 -11.68
CA LEU A 264 9.63 14.68 -12.73
C LEU A 264 9.81 16.19 -12.56
N HIS A 265 8.73 16.93 -12.36
CA HIS A 265 8.76 18.37 -12.10
C HIS A 265 9.65 18.69 -10.88
N TYR A 266 9.52 17.94 -9.80
CA TYR A 266 10.37 18.09 -8.63
C TYR A 266 11.85 17.85 -8.96
N THR A 267 12.16 16.77 -9.68
CA THR A 267 13.55 16.43 -10.05
C THR A 267 14.21 17.50 -10.93
N ILE A 268 13.44 18.19 -11.78
CA ILE A 268 13.94 19.26 -12.64
C ILE A 268 14.15 20.56 -11.85
N THR A 269 13.21 20.92 -10.97
CA THR A 269 13.23 22.20 -10.25
C THR A 269 14.16 22.19 -9.02
N ALA A 270 14.45 21.02 -8.46
CA ALA A 270 15.34 20.86 -7.30
C ALA A 270 16.47 19.82 -7.55
N PRO A 271 17.37 20.02 -8.53
CA PRO A 271 18.32 18.99 -8.95
C PRO A 271 19.37 18.64 -7.87
N LYS A 272 19.58 19.50 -6.87
CA LYS A 272 20.51 19.24 -5.75
C LYS A 272 20.04 18.15 -4.79
N THR A 273 18.77 17.72 -4.86
CA THR A 273 18.22 16.64 -4.02
C THR A 273 18.14 15.29 -4.74
N LEU A 274 18.20 15.26 -6.07
CA LEU A 274 18.16 14.04 -6.91
C LEU A 274 19.21 12.98 -6.54
N PHE A 275 20.40 13.40 -6.09
CA PHE A 275 21.49 12.50 -5.73
C PHE A 275 21.51 12.08 -4.26
N LYS A 276 20.63 12.65 -3.44
CA LYS A 276 20.32 12.08 -2.15
C LYS A 276 19.16 11.12 -2.39
N TRP A 277 19.49 9.89 -2.81
CA TRP A 277 18.59 8.76 -2.53
C TRP A 277 18.40 8.75 -1.02
N ASP A 278 17.34 9.43 -0.61
CA ASP A 278 17.21 9.89 0.76
C ASP A 278 17.15 8.64 1.62
N GLN A 279 17.88 8.62 2.73
CA GLN A 279 17.87 7.48 3.66
C GLN A 279 16.55 7.43 4.44
N THR A 280 15.50 8.05 3.91
CA THR A 280 14.15 8.12 4.43
C THR A 280 13.32 7.00 3.84
N LEU A 281 12.34 6.53 4.60
CA LEU A 281 11.44 5.47 4.14
C LEU A 281 10.37 5.98 3.15
N ALA A 282 10.37 7.28 2.81
CA ALA A 282 9.32 7.89 2.01
C ALA A 282 9.23 7.31 0.60
N SER A 283 10.36 6.96 -0.03
CA SER A 283 10.38 6.40 -1.39
C SER A 283 9.75 5.01 -1.51
N TRP A 284 9.56 4.29 -0.40
CA TRP A 284 8.82 3.02 -0.38
C TRP A 284 7.36 3.20 -0.77
N SER A 285 6.80 4.41 -0.66
CA SER A 285 5.43 4.71 -1.10
C SER A 285 5.22 4.53 -2.61
N LEU A 286 6.29 4.44 -3.41
CA LEU A 286 6.23 4.15 -4.84
C LEU A 286 5.94 2.67 -5.13
N VAL A 287 6.44 1.76 -4.28
CA VAL A 287 6.55 0.34 -4.61
C VAL A 287 5.18 -0.32 -4.66
N PHE A 288 4.35 -0.11 -3.63
CA PHE A 288 3.04 -0.75 -3.57
C PHE A 288 2.13 -0.31 -4.72
N PRO A 289 1.85 0.99 -4.94
CA PRO A 289 0.94 1.42 -6.00
C PRO A 289 1.42 1.04 -7.40
N TRP A 290 2.74 1.13 -7.63
CA TRP A 290 3.33 0.70 -8.90
C TRP A 290 3.17 -0.80 -9.11
N GLY A 291 3.39 -1.61 -8.07
CA GLY A 291 3.22 -3.05 -8.12
C GLY A 291 1.79 -3.48 -8.46
N VAL A 292 0.80 -2.85 -7.86
CA VAL A 292 -0.61 -3.23 -8.06
C VAL A 292 -1.13 -2.75 -9.41
N TYR A 293 -0.70 -1.58 -9.86
CA TYR A 293 -0.94 -1.09 -11.22
C TYR A 293 -0.29 -2.00 -12.28
N THR A 294 0.91 -2.52 -11.99
CA THR A 294 1.60 -3.50 -12.84
C THR A 294 0.84 -4.82 -12.89
N ASN A 295 0.40 -5.35 -11.74
CA ASN A 295 -0.37 -6.60 -11.69
C ASN A 295 -1.67 -6.51 -12.50
N ALA A 296 -2.38 -5.39 -12.39
CA ALA A 296 -3.56 -5.12 -13.20
C ALA A 296 -3.24 -5.10 -14.70
N ALA A 297 -2.11 -4.49 -15.11
CA ALA A 297 -1.67 -4.47 -16.51
C ALA A 297 -1.30 -5.87 -17.02
N VAL A 298 -0.64 -6.70 -16.18
CA VAL A 298 -0.35 -8.11 -16.50
C VAL A 298 -1.65 -8.86 -16.79
N GLN A 299 -2.62 -8.74 -15.89
CA GLN A 299 -3.90 -9.43 -16.00
C GLN A 299 -4.70 -8.96 -17.23
N LEU A 300 -4.67 -7.66 -17.56
CA LEU A 300 -5.28 -7.13 -18.78
C LEU A 300 -4.61 -7.69 -20.04
N GLY A 301 -3.30 -7.95 -20.00
CA GLY A 301 -2.58 -8.63 -21.09
C GLY A 301 -3.06 -10.07 -21.35
N VAL A 302 -3.62 -10.72 -20.32
CA VAL A 302 -4.26 -12.04 -20.42
C VAL A 302 -5.71 -11.88 -20.89
N VAL A 303 -6.52 -11.10 -20.17
CA VAL A 303 -7.96 -10.91 -20.42
C VAL A 303 -8.22 -10.37 -21.83
N LEU A 304 -7.47 -9.36 -22.27
CA LEU A 304 -7.63 -8.74 -23.59
C LEU A 304 -6.85 -9.48 -24.70
N ASN A 305 -6.08 -10.51 -24.33
CA ASN A 305 -5.11 -11.16 -25.23
C ASN A 305 -4.21 -10.12 -25.97
N SER A 306 -3.79 -9.07 -25.27
CA SER A 306 -3.17 -7.90 -25.89
C SER A 306 -1.65 -7.91 -25.77
N ARG A 307 -0.97 -7.88 -26.92
CA ARG A 307 0.50 -7.75 -26.97
C ARG A 307 0.98 -6.42 -26.38
N ALA A 308 0.23 -5.34 -26.56
CA ALA A 308 0.57 -4.02 -26.02
C ALA A 308 0.62 -4.07 -24.48
N PHE A 309 -0.40 -4.64 -23.84
CA PHE A 309 -0.41 -4.81 -22.39
C PHE A 309 0.71 -5.72 -21.89
N ARG A 310 1.03 -6.81 -22.60
CA ARG A 310 2.15 -7.70 -22.23
C ARG A 310 3.51 -7.00 -22.27
N VAL A 311 3.75 -6.16 -23.27
CA VAL A 311 4.99 -5.37 -23.34
C VAL A 311 5.00 -4.30 -22.25
N TRP A 312 3.91 -3.56 -22.11
CA TRP A 312 3.79 -2.48 -21.12
C TRP A 312 3.96 -2.98 -19.68
N SER A 313 3.29 -4.08 -19.31
CA SER A 313 3.43 -4.68 -17.98
C SER A 313 4.85 -5.15 -17.71
N THR A 314 5.59 -5.59 -18.74
CA THR A 314 7.01 -5.96 -18.61
C THR A 314 7.87 -4.75 -18.30
N VAL A 315 7.66 -3.62 -18.99
CA VAL A 315 8.36 -2.36 -18.70
C VAL A 315 8.07 -1.90 -17.27
N LEU A 316 6.81 -1.89 -16.87
CA LEU A 316 6.40 -1.53 -15.51
C LEU A 316 7.07 -2.44 -14.46
N ALA A 317 7.11 -3.75 -14.69
CA ALA A 317 7.75 -4.71 -13.78
C ALA A 317 9.27 -4.49 -13.66
N LEU A 318 9.96 -4.15 -14.75
CA LEU A 318 11.39 -3.84 -14.73
C LEU A 318 11.68 -2.58 -13.93
N VAL A 319 10.90 -1.51 -14.13
CA VAL A 319 11.03 -0.28 -13.34
C VAL A 319 10.74 -0.53 -11.87
N LEU A 320 9.71 -1.32 -11.57
CA LEU A 320 9.41 -1.72 -10.20
C LEU A 320 10.57 -2.44 -9.52
N ALA A 321 11.22 -3.38 -10.23
CA ALA A 321 12.38 -4.09 -9.70
C ALA A 321 13.55 -3.14 -9.39
N ILE A 322 13.80 -2.15 -10.27
CA ILE A 322 14.83 -1.12 -10.05
C ILE A 322 14.48 -0.27 -8.81
N LEU A 323 13.24 0.21 -8.72
CA LEU A 323 12.76 1.00 -7.57
C LEU A 323 12.90 0.21 -6.26
N TRP A 324 12.51 -1.08 -6.26
CA TRP A 324 12.60 -1.94 -5.09
C TRP A 324 14.06 -2.17 -4.66
N LEU A 325 14.95 -2.50 -5.60
CA LEU A 325 16.37 -2.74 -5.31
C LEU A 325 17.06 -1.49 -4.76
N GLY A 326 16.79 -0.34 -5.36
CA GLY A 326 17.35 0.92 -4.86
C GLY A 326 16.82 1.27 -3.47
N ASN A 327 15.53 1.08 -3.20
CA ASN A 327 14.94 1.33 -1.89
C ASN A 327 15.49 0.37 -0.83
N ALA A 328 15.67 -0.91 -1.18
CA ALA A 328 16.30 -1.90 -0.31
C ALA A 328 17.74 -1.50 0.02
N PHE A 329 18.52 -1.08 -0.99
CA PHE A 329 19.89 -0.61 -0.80
C PHE A 329 19.96 0.63 0.12
N ALA A 330 19.13 1.65 -0.15
CA ALA A 330 19.04 2.84 0.69
C ALA A 330 18.62 2.50 2.13
N SER A 331 17.72 1.54 2.30
CA SER A 331 17.27 1.07 3.62
C SER A 331 18.40 0.38 4.38
N CYS A 332 19.19 -0.47 3.72
CA CYS A 332 20.37 -1.09 4.32
C CYS A 332 21.39 -0.03 4.78
N LEU A 333 21.66 0.99 3.96
CA LEU A 333 22.53 2.11 4.34
C LEU A 333 21.96 2.94 5.49
N GLY A 334 20.64 3.17 5.49
CA GLY A 334 19.96 3.92 6.54
C GLY A 334 19.91 3.18 7.88
N VAL A 335 19.81 1.85 7.86
CA VAL A 335 19.94 1.00 9.06
C VAL A 335 21.38 0.99 9.55
N ALA A 336 22.36 0.80 8.65
CA ALA A 336 23.78 0.80 8.99
C ALA A 336 24.25 2.15 9.58
N SER A 337 23.69 3.26 9.10
CA SER A 337 23.97 4.60 9.63
C SER A 337 23.13 4.99 10.85
N GLY A 338 22.18 4.14 11.28
CA GLY A 338 21.29 4.41 12.41
C GLY A 338 20.15 5.40 12.12
N LYS A 339 20.18 6.13 10.99
CA LYS A 339 19.18 7.17 10.68
C LYS A 339 17.76 6.66 10.60
N ILE A 340 17.55 5.47 10.03
CA ILE A 340 16.19 4.88 9.90
C ILE A 340 15.62 4.50 11.27
N LEU A 341 16.48 4.12 12.21
CA LEU A 341 16.08 3.76 13.57
C LEU A 341 15.89 4.99 14.46
N GLY A 342 16.03 6.21 13.90
CA GLY A 342 16.09 7.43 14.67
C GLY A 342 17.27 7.44 15.62
N LEU A 343 18.36 6.73 15.29
CA LEU A 343 19.60 6.63 16.07
C LEU A 343 20.74 7.43 15.43
N ASP A 344 20.41 8.46 14.66
CA ASP A 344 21.33 9.34 13.93
C ASP A 344 22.36 10.04 14.84
N LYS A 345 22.03 10.23 16.12
CA LYS A 345 22.92 10.77 17.17
C LYS A 345 23.73 9.71 17.97
N GLY A 346 23.67 8.42 17.60
CA GLY A 346 24.33 7.30 18.30
C GLY A 346 23.65 6.85 19.60
N TRP A 347 23.99 5.67 20.12
CA TRP A 347 23.32 5.03 21.27
C TRP A 347 23.23 5.85 22.58
N GLY A 348 24.02 6.93 22.71
CA GLY A 348 23.97 7.89 23.84
C GLY A 348 23.31 9.24 23.51
N GLY A 349 22.71 9.40 22.32
CA GLY A 349 22.03 10.61 21.91
C GLY A 349 20.72 10.83 22.67
N LYS A 350 20.33 12.11 22.85
CA LYS A 350 18.97 12.44 23.30
C LYS A 350 18.02 12.32 22.12
N TYR A 351 17.00 11.47 22.29
CA TYR A 351 15.94 11.24 21.31
C TYR A 351 14.63 11.77 21.88
N TYR A 352 13.97 12.65 21.13
CA TYR A 352 12.71 13.29 21.52
C TYR A 352 11.54 12.37 21.19
N ILE A 353 10.50 12.44 22.00
CA ILE A 353 9.40 11.47 22.00
C ILE A 353 8.31 11.88 20.98
N SER A 354 8.38 13.10 20.45
CA SER A 354 7.46 13.63 19.42
C SER A 354 8.17 14.55 18.43
N GLY A 355 7.79 14.48 17.15
CA GLY A 355 8.25 15.41 16.12
C GLY A 355 7.91 16.88 16.44
N ALA A 356 6.85 17.12 17.21
CA ALA A 356 6.49 18.46 17.68
C ALA A 356 7.41 19.00 18.79
N GLU A 357 8.08 18.13 19.56
CA GLU A 357 9.11 18.55 20.52
C GLU A 357 10.42 18.88 19.80
N GLN A 358 10.72 18.14 18.73
CA GLN A 358 11.88 18.37 17.88
C GLN A 358 11.76 19.70 17.10
N GLU A 359 10.58 19.98 16.51
CA GLU A 359 10.31 21.27 15.87
C GLU A 359 10.34 22.45 16.87
N LYS A 360 9.86 22.26 18.10
CA LYS A 360 9.92 23.30 19.15
C LYS A 360 11.34 23.59 19.63
N GLU A 361 12.20 22.59 19.73
CA GLU A 361 13.61 22.81 20.07
C GLU A 361 14.40 23.40 18.91
N GLU A 362 14.14 23.00 17.67
CA GLU A 362 14.76 23.61 16.48
C GLU A 362 14.34 25.08 16.34
N GLN A 363 13.07 25.41 16.65
CA GLN A 363 12.60 26.81 16.74
C GLN A 363 13.26 27.57 17.90
N ASN A 364 13.34 26.99 19.10
CA ASN A 364 13.99 27.64 20.25
C ASN A 364 15.50 27.83 20.07
N GLN A 365 16.18 26.92 19.36
CA GLN A 365 17.60 27.08 19.02
C GLN A 365 17.80 28.16 17.95
N GLY A 366 16.89 28.27 16.98
CA GLY A 366 16.88 29.35 15.98
C GLY A 366 16.70 30.74 16.58
N ASP A 367 15.70 30.91 17.46
CA ASP A 367 15.43 32.18 18.16
C ASP A 367 16.59 32.59 19.08
N GLY A 368 17.19 31.63 19.80
CA GLY A 368 18.33 31.89 20.69
C GLY A 368 19.62 32.27 19.94
N SER A 369 19.78 31.83 18.69
CA SER A 369 20.89 32.27 17.82
C SER A 369 20.66 33.66 17.24
N GLN A 370 19.41 34.00 16.85
CA GLN A 370 19.06 35.35 16.40
C GLN A 370 19.18 36.40 17.50
N GLU A 371 18.77 36.09 18.74
CA GLU A 371 18.97 37.00 19.88
C GLU A 371 20.44 37.22 20.24
N ARG A 372 21.34 36.26 19.95
CA ARG A 372 22.79 36.44 20.13
C ARG A 372 23.41 37.28 19.03
N GLU A 373 23.04 37.05 17.77
CA GLU A 373 23.49 37.87 16.64
C GLU A 373 23.01 39.34 16.76
N ASP A 374 21.79 39.56 17.25
CA ASP A 374 21.26 40.91 17.46
C ASP A 374 21.90 41.62 18.66
N LYS A 375 22.39 40.88 19.67
CA LYS A 375 23.18 41.44 20.77
C LYS A 375 24.60 41.78 20.34
N GLU A 376 25.26 40.91 19.58
CA GLU A 376 26.61 41.17 19.05
C GLU A 376 26.62 42.37 18.09
N LYS A 377 25.57 42.54 17.26
CA LYS A 377 25.42 43.74 16.41
C LYS A 377 25.18 45.02 17.18
N LYS A 378 24.43 44.98 18.29
CA LYS A 378 24.24 46.15 19.17
C LYS A 378 25.53 46.53 19.90
N ASP A 379 26.30 45.56 20.35
CA ASP A 379 27.58 45.79 21.03
C ASP A 379 28.67 46.31 20.06
N GLU A 380 28.55 46.05 18.76
CA GLU A 380 29.40 46.65 17.71
C GLU A 380 29.00 48.08 17.32
N GLU A 381 27.71 48.46 17.42
CA GLU A 381 27.25 49.83 17.17
C GLU A 381 27.55 50.80 18.34
N GLU A 382 27.83 50.29 19.55
CA GLU A 382 28.18 51.09 20.74
C GLU A 382 29.70 51.31 20.94
N ARG A 383 30.56 50.86 20.01
CA ARG A 383 32.00 51.15 19.97
C ARG A 383 32.36 52.10 18.83
#